data_AF-A0ABD2J7U1-F1
#
_entry.id   AF-A0ABD2J7U1-F1
#
_cell.length_a   1.000
_cell.length_b   1.000
_cell.length_c   1.000
_cell.angle_alpha   90.00
_cell.angle_beta   90.00
_cell.angle_gamma   90.00
#
_symmetry.space_group_name_H-M   'P 1'
#
loop_
_entity.id
_entity.type
_entity.pdbx_description
1 polymer ?
#
loop_
_entity_poly.entity_id
_entity_poly.type
_entity_poly.pdbx_seq_one_letter_code
_entity_poly.pdbx_strand_id
1 'polypeptide(L)'
;MADTWAAGTLAYEIFTGQNPFYGILSGETYNQTDLPILPLRIIEPIHRIVDEMLSVDPKKRPKPAVAANVVAVSLLRFGHSIQTFLRECGIELATSTFDGIYSLLNRSFSPKMKDRLNERLRQLAELFATETISLQLAKPSDVSAAELQLRATFLSRLDIDEMHSALKYFIGLDNCNAFGVNTN
;
A
#
# COMPACT_ATOMS: atom_id res chain seq x y z
N MET A 1 -11.70 -9.91 10.95
CA MET A 1 -11.46 -8.82 9.98
C MET A 1 -12.56 -7.74 10.05
N ALA A 2 -13.14 -7.51 11.24
CA ALA A 2 -14.09 -6.42 11.45
C ALA A 2 -13.35 -5.10 11.59
N ASP A 3 -12.27 -5.07 12.37
CA ASP A 3 -11.43 -3.88 12.57
C ASP A 3 -10.81 -3.37 11.27
N THR A 4 -10.41 -4.26 10.36
CA THR A 4 -9.93 -3.89 9.02
C THR A 4 -10.99 -3.15 8.22
N TRP A 5 -12.25 -3.61 8.29
CA TRP A 5 -13.36 -2.95 7.62
C TRP A 5 -13.65 -1.58 8.25
N ALA A 6 -13.68 -1.51 9.59
CA ALA A 6 -13.86 -0.26 10.31
C ALA A 6 -12.74 0.76 9.99
N ALA A 7 -11.49 0.32 9.90
CA ALA A 7 -10.38 1.17 9.47
C ALA A 7 -10.56 1.65 8.01
N GLY A 8 -11.15 0.82 7.13
CA GLY A 8 -11.50 1.22 5.77
C GLY A 8 -12.55 2.31 5.72
N THR A 9 -13.55 2.28 6.62
CA THR A 9 -14.56 3.35 6.69
C THR A 9 -13.94 4.66 7.19
N LEU A 10 -13.03 4.58 8.18
CA LEU A 10 -12.27 5.73 8.66
C LEU A 10 -11.33 6.31 7.59
N ALA A 11 -10.81 5.48 6.67
CA ALA A 11 -9.99 5.98 5.57
C ALA A 11 -10.76 6.98 4.70
N TYR A 12 -12.05 6.75 4.45
CA TYR A 12 -12.90 7.74 3.75
C TYR A 12 -12.95 9.05 4.53
N GLU A 13 -13.21 8.99 5.83
CA GLU A 13 -13.25 10.18 6.68
C GLU A 13 -11.93 10.96 6.67
N ILE A 14 -10.79 10.26 6.73
CA ILE A 14 -9.46 10.88 6.66
C ILE A 14 -9.23 11.57 5.30
N PHE A 15 -9.67 10.97 4.19
CA PHE A 15 -9.36 11.46 2.85
C PHE A 15 -10.36 12.48 2.29
N THR A 16 -11.63 12.39 2.67
CA THR A 16 -12.74 13.19 2.13
C THR A 16 -13.44 14.04 3.18
N GLY A 17 -13.22 13.77 4.47
CA GLY A 17 -13.97 14.37 5.57
C GLY A 17 -15.37 13.79 5.78
N GLN A 18 -15.76 12.75 5.03
CA GLN A 18 -17.07 12.10 5.15
C GLN A 18 -16.96 10.58 5.12
N ASN A 19 -17.54 9.93 6.12
CA ASN A 19 -17.70 8.48 6.14
C ASN A 19 -19.05 8.10 5.48
N PRO A 20 -19.04 7.34 4.37
CA PRO A 20 -20.27 7.00 3.65
C PRO A 20 -21.26 6.18 4.48
N PHE A 21 -20.79 5.48 5.52
CA PHE A 21 -21.60 4.61 6.37
C PHE A 21 -22.33 5.32 7.52
N TYR A 22 -22.13 6.63 7.70
CA TYR A 22 -22.86 7.40 8.72
C TYR A 22 -24.27 7.82 8.30
N GLY A 23 -24.68 7.55 7.05
CA GLY A 23 -26.06 7.79 6.63
C GLY A 23 -26.40 7.45 5.19
N ILE A 24 -25.42 7.35 4.28
CA ILE A 24 -25.68 7.06 2.86
C ILE A 24 -25.74 5.55 2.63
N LEU A 25 -24.76 4.82 3.17
CA LEU A 25 -24.63 3.37 3.04
C LEU A 25 -24.90 2.67 4.37
N SER A 26 -25.48 1.47 4.31
CA SER A 26 -25.56 0.56 5.45
C SER A 26 -24.43 -0.46 5.38
N GLY A 27 -23.72 -0.66 6.48
CA GLY A 27 -22.62 -1.65 6.56
C GLY A 27 -23.06 -3.10 6.31
N GLU A 28 -24.36 -3.40 6.40
CA GLU A 28 -24.91 -4.75 6.19
C GLU A 28 -25.32 -5.03 4.74
N THR A 29 -25.69 -4.00 3.97
CA THR A 29 -26.42 -4.18 2.69
C THR A 29 -25.82 -3.41 1.51
N TYR A 30 -24.76 -2.62 1.71
CA TYR A 30 -24.11 -1.92 0.60
C TYR A 30 -23.48 -2.89 -0.41
N ASN A 31 -23.45 -2.49 -1.68
CA ASN A 31 -22.61 -3.14 -2.67
C ASN A 31 -21.29 -2.39 -2.82
N GLN A 32 -20.26 -3.10 -3.26
CA GLN A 32 -18.94 -2.50 -3.51
C GLN A 32 -19.00 -1.34 -4.49
N THR A 33 -19.86 -1.43 -5.51
CA THR A 33 -20.07 -0.41 -6.55
C THR A 33 -20.73 0.86 -6.03
N ASP A 34 -21.35 0.81 -4.85
CA ASP A 34 -22.03 1.95 -4.24
C ASP A 34 -21.05 2.84 -3.44
N LEU A 35 -19.79 2.39 -3.29
CA LEU A 35 -18.74 3.17 -2.64
C LEU A 35 -18.37 4.41 -3.46
N PRO A 36 -18.34 5.61 -2.84
CA PRO A 36 -17.87 6.80 -3.52
C PRO A 36 -16.41 6.66 -3.97
N ILE A 37 -16.07 7.28 -5.10
CA ILE A 37 -14.68 7.26 -5.58
C ILE A 37 -13.83 8.14 -4.66
N LEU A 38 -12.70 7.62 -4.17
CA LEU A 38 -11.74 8.39 -3.39
C LEU A 38 -11.08 9.49 -4.26
N PRO A 39 -10.57 10.59 -3.67
CA PRO A 39 -9.92 11.66 -4.41
C PRO A 39 -8.77 11.18 -5.32
N LEU A 40 -8.72 11.65 -6.57
CA LEU A 40 -7.69 11.28 -7.56
C LEU A 40 -6.25 11.62 -7.15
N ARG A 41 -6.07 12.54 -6.19
CA ARG A 41 -4.77 12.90 -5.61
C ARG A 41 -4.12 11.76 -4.80
N ILE A 42 -4.90 10.75 -4.43
CA ILE A 42 -4.44 9.59 -3.66
C ILE A 42 -3.85 8.59 -4.63
N ILE A 43 -2.71 8.00 -4.25
CA ILE A 43 -2.03 7.02 -5.10
C ILE A 43 -2.85 5.72 -5.18
N GLU A 44 -2.80 5.08 -6.34
CA GLU A 44 -3.57 3.86 -6.66
C GLU A 44 -3.42 2.70 -5.65
N PRO A 45 -2.24 2.39 -5.05
CA PRO A 45 -2.14 1.38 -4.00
C PRO A 45 -3.11 1.62 -2.83
N ILE A 46 -3.32 2.89 -2.46
CA ILE A 46 -4.18 3.29 -1.37
C ILE A 46 -5.66 3.17 -1.78
N HIS A 47 -6.01 3.50 -3.03
CA HIS A 47 -7.36 3.24 -3.56
C HIS A 47 -7.71 1.76 -3.46
N ARG A 48 -6.85 0.91 -4.03
CA ARG A 48 -7.08 -0.55 -4.08
C ARG A 48 -7.17 -1.18 -2.70
N ILE A 49 -6.27 -0.83 -1.79
CA ILE A 49 -6.29 -1.42 -0.44
C ILE A 49 -7.54 -0.97 0.34
N VAL A 50 -7.97 0.29 0.24
CA VAL A 50 -9.17 0.78 0.93
C VAL A 50 -10.43 0.11 0.37
N ASP A 51 -10.52 -0.04 -0.95
CA ASP A 51 -11.60 -0.79 -1.60
C ASP A 51 -11.68 -2.23 -1.08
N GLU A 52 -10.55 -2.97 -1.09
CA GLU A 52 -10.51 -4.34 -0.61
C GLU A 52 -10.80 -4.47 0.90
N MET A 53 -10.36 -3.51 1.73
CA MET A 53 -10.70 -3.44 3.16
C MET A 53 -12.22 -3.35 3.38
N LEU A 54 -12.92 -2.66 2.48
CA LEU A 54 -14.37 -2.53 2.44
C LEU A 54 -15.05 -3.62 1.61
N SER A 55 -14.43 -4.78 1.42
CA SER A 55 -15.12 -5.92 0.82
C SER A 55 -16.30 -6.37 1.70
N VAL A 56 -17.47 -6.55 1.09
CA VAL A 56 -18.65 -7.11 1.77
C VAL A 56 -18.34 -8.50 2.33
N ASP A 57 -17.71 -9.36 1.52
CA ASP A 57 -17.23 -10.68 1.96
C ASP A 57 -15.99 -10.54 2.86
N PRO A 58 -16.06 -10.94 4.15
CA PRO A 58 -14.91 -10.86 5.05
C PRO A 58 -13.71 -11.67 4.59
N LYS A 59 -13.88 -12.72 3.77
CA LYS A 59 -12.77 -13.55 3.27
C LYS A 59 -11.94 -12.87 2.19
N LYS A 60 -12.51 -11.86 1.53
CA LYS A 60 -11.81 -11.05 0.51
C LYS A 60 -11.04 -9.89 1.11
N ARG A 61 -11.27 -9.57 2.39
CA ARG A 61 -10.56 -8.48 3.07
C ARG A 61 -9.09 -8.85 3.28
N PRO A 62 -8.17 -7.89 3.12
CA PRO A 62 -6.76 -8.11 3.40
C PRO A 62 -6.54 -8.34 4.90
N LYS A 63 -5.46 -9.03 5.26
CA LYS A 63 -5.01 -9.06 6.65
C LYS A 63 -4.69 -7.62 7.10
N PRO A 64 -4.97 -7.25 8.37
CA PRO A 64 -4.65 -5.91 8.89
C PRO A 64 -3.20 -5.52 8.64
N ALA A 65 -2.30 -6.48 8.78
CA ALA A 65 -0.89 -6.24 8.62
C ALA A 65 -0.48 -5.99 7.16
N VAL A 66 -1.14 -6.62 6.18
CA VAL A 66 -0.91 -6.34 4.75
C VAL A 66 -1.35 -4.91 4.43
N ALA A 67 -2.54 -4.50 4.89
CA ALA A 67 -3.03 -3.14 4.68
C ALA A 67 -2.10 -2.08 5.31
N ALA A 68 -1.66 -2.31 6.55
CA ALA A 68 -0.71 -1.44 7.23
C ALA A 68 0.63 -1.35 6.47
N ASN A 69 1.10 -2.45 5.89
CA ASN A 69 2.34 -2.46 5.11
C ASN A 69 2.18 -1.69 3.78
N VAL A 70 1.02 -1.75 3.11
CA VAL A 70 0.76 -0.92 1.92
C VAL A 70 0.84 0.57 2.27
N VAL A 71 0.22 0.98 3.38
CA VAL A 71 0.28 2.38 3.84
C VAL A 71 1.70 2.77 4.23
N ALA A 72 2.41 1.93 4.98
CA ALA A 72 3.80 2.19 5.38
C ALA A 72 4.73 2.35 4.17
N VAL A 73 4.66 1.45 3.19
CA VAL A 73 5.46 1.53 1.96
C VAL A 73 5.13 2.77 1.13
N SER A 74 3.88 3.25 1.20
CA SER A 74 3.45 4.48 0.51
C SER A 74 4.00 5.75 1.17
N LEU A 75 4.21 5.74 2.49
CA LEU A 75 4.69 6.88 3.25
C LEU A 75 6.21 6.92 3.38
N LEU A 76 6.84 5.76 3.60
CA LEU A 76 8.25 5.65 3.88
C LEU A 76 9.05 5.67 2.58
N ARG A 77 9.88 6.70 2.39
CA ARG A 77 10.79 6.80 1.25
C ARG A 77 12.00 5.89 1.50
N PHE A 78 12.10 4.77 0.80
CA PHE A 78 13.26 3.86 0.86
C PHE A 78 14.49 4.38 0.10
N GLY A 79 14.78 5.69 0.19
CA GLY A 79 15.82 6.38 -0.58
C GLY A 79 15.53 6.55 -2.09
N HIS A 80 14.75 5.64 -2.69
CA HIS A 80 14.34 5.65 -4.11
C HIS A 80 12.84 5.32 -4.23
N SER A 81 12.25 5.51 -5.42
CA SER A 81 10.85 5.14 -5.64
C SER A 81 10.66 3.63 -5.52
N ILE A 82 9.49 3.19 -5.05
CA ILE A 82 9.14 1.76 -4.98
C ILE A 82 9.22 1.09 -6.36
N GLN A 83 8.96 1.82 -7.45
CA GLN A 83 9.12 1.35 -8.82
C GLN A 83 10.59 1.04 -9.15
N THR A 84 11.53 1.90 -8.73
CA THR A 84 12.97 1.67 -8.89
C THR A 84 13.39 0.40 -8.14
N PHE A 85 12.93 0.25 -6.90
CA PHE A 85 13.19 -0.95 -6.09
C PHE A 85 12.67 -2.24 -6.74
N LEU A 86 11.43 -2.22 -7.24
CA LEU A 86 10.83 -3.38 -7.91
C LEU A 86 11.60 -3.75 -9.19
N ARG A 87 12.03 -2.75 -9.97
CA ARG A 87 12.86 -2.94 -11.16
C ARG A 87 14.20 -3.60 -10.83
N GLU A 88 14.88 -3.14 -9.78
CA GLU A 88 16.14 -3.74 -9.30
C GLU A 88 15.98 -5.20 -8.83
N CYS A 89 14.79 -5.55 -8.35
CA CYS A 89 14.44 -6.93 -8.01
C CYS A 89 14.20 -7.82 -9.24
N GLY A 90 14.26 -7.27 -10.47
CA GLY A 90 13.97 -7.98 -11.71
C GLY A 90 12.48 -8.11 -12.00
N ILE A 91 11.64 -7.32 -11.32
CA ILE A 91 10.23 -7.21 -11.62
C ILE A 91 10.10 -6.16 -12.71
N GLU A 92 10.13 -6.60 -13.97
CA GLU A 92 9.78 -5.75 -15.10
C GLU A 92 8.28 -5.44 -15.01
N LEU A 93 7.96 -4.18 -14.75
CA LEU A 93 6.59 -3.66 -14.82
C LEU A 93 6.20 -3.66 -16.30
N ALA A 94 5.75 -4.80 -16.82
CA ALA A 94 5.35 -4.94 -18.22
C ALA A 94 4.18 -3.98 -18.48
N THR A 95 4.43 -2.95 -19.27
CA THR A 95 3.51 -1.85 -19.60
C THR A 95 2.40 -2.24 -20.58
N SER A 96 2.04 -3.52 -20.69
CA SER A 96 1.12 -4.01 -21.71
C SER A 96 -0.17 -4.56 -21.12
N THR A 97 -1.22 -3.73 -21.23
CA THR A 97 -2.64 -4.08 -21.35
C THR A 97 -3.31 -4.74 -20.12
N PHE A 98 -4.38 -4.09 -19.64
CA PHE A 98 -5.17 -4.44 -18.45
C PHE A 98 -5.60 -5.92 -18.34
N ASP A 99 -5.82 -6.60 -19.47
CA ASP A 99 -6.25 -8.00 -19.51
C ASP A 99 -5.14 -9.02 -19.16
N GLY A 100 -3.86 -8.66 -19.36
CA GLY A 100 -2.72 -9.53 -19.05
C GLY A 100 -2.31 -9.51 -17.57
N ILE A 101 -2.70 -8.47 -16.84
CA ILE A 101 -2.19 -8.15 -15.49
C ILE A 101 -2.72 -9.12 -14.44
N TYR A 102 -3.98 -9.55 -14.52
CA TYR A 102 -4.52 -10.56 -13.59
C TYR A 102 -3.79 -11.91 -13.70
N SER A 103 -3.31 -12.27 -14.90
CA SER A 103 -2.53 -13.50 -15.12
C SER A 103 -1.09 -13.41 -14.64
N LEU A 104 -0.47 -12.22 -14.72
CA LEU A 104 0.89 -11.97 -14.23
C LEU A 104 0.94 -11.75 -12.71
N LEU A 105 -0.08 -11.14 -12.13
CA LEU A 105 -0.26 -11.04 -10.66
C LEU A 105 -0.45 -12.43 -10.01
N ASN A 106 -1.04 -13.38 -10.75
CA ASN A 106 -1.15 -14.78 -10.32
C ASN A 106 0.11 -15.62 -10.57
N ARG A 107 1.10 -15.09 -11.31
CA ARG A 107 2.43 -15.70 -11.37
C ARG A 107 3.11 -15.43 -10.04
N SER A 108 2.85 -16.31 -9.07
CA SER A 108 3.62 -16.41 -7.83
C SER A 108 5.09 -16.17 -8.16
N PHE A 109 5.70 -15.17 -7.51
CA PHE A 109 7.10 -14.83 -7.70
C PHE A 109 7.92 -16.13 -7.81
N SER A 110 8.71 -16.27 -8.88
CA SER A 110 9.64 -17.39 -9.02
C SER A 110 10.44 -17.52 -7.71
N PRO A 111 10.74 -18.72 -7.21
CA PRO A 111 11.46 -18.90 -5.96
C PRO A 111 12.74 -18.05 -5.90
N LYS A 112 13.51 -18.00 -7.00
CA LYS A 112 14.71 -17.14 -7.11
C LYS A 112 14.41 -15.64 -6.99
N MET A 113 13.24 -15.20 -7.44
CA MET A 113 12.80 -13.80 -7.36
C MET A 113 12.31 -13.46 -5.96
N LYS A 114 11.62 -14.39 -5.27
CA LYS A 114 11.30 -14.25 -3.84
C LYS A 114 12.56 -14.13 -3.01
N ASP A 115 13.55 -14.99 -3.24
CA ASP A 115 14.81 -14.96 -2.49
C ASP A 115 15.55 -13.63 -2.67
N ARG A 116 15.61 -13.11 -3.90
CA ARG A 116 16.21 -11.80 -4.19
C ARG A 116 15.43 -10.66 -3.53
N LEU A 117 14.10 -10.70 -3.59
CA LEU A 117 13.25 -9.67 -3.00
C LEU A 117 13.39 -9.67 -1.47
N ASN A 118 13.43 -10.85 -0.85
CA ASN A 118 13.62 -11.01 0.59
C ASN A 118 14.95 -10.43 1.06
N GLU A 119 16.04 -10.71 0.34
CA GLU A 119 17.36 -10.17 0.66
C GLU A 119 17.37 -8.63 0.56
N ARG A 120 16.76 -8.07 -0.49
CA ARG A 120 16.68 -6.62 -0.68
C ARG A 120 15.78 -5.95 0.36
N LEU A 121 14.65 -6.56 0.71
CA LEU A 121 13.78 -6.08 1.78
C LEU A 121 14.51 -6.05 3.13
N ARG A 122 15.33 -7.07 3.42
CA ARG A 122 16.16 -7.09 4.64
C ARG A 122 17.18 -5.96 4.65
N GLN A 123 17.93 -5.78 3.55
CA GLN A 123 18.88 -4.68 3.42
C GLN A 123 18.21 -3.30 3.58
N LEU A 124 17.02 -3.13 3.01
CA LEU A 124 16.24 -1.91 3.20
C LEU A 124 15.79 -1.73 4.64
N ALA A 125 15.31 -2.79 5.30
CA ALA A 125 14.91 -2.73 6.70
C ALA A 125 16.10 -2.38 7.60
N GLU A 126 17.28 -2.93 7.34
CA GLU A 126 18.53 -2.61 8.04
C GLU A 126 18.96 -1.14 7.81
N LEU A 127 18.93 -0.68 6.56
CA LEU A 127 19.22 0.72 6.23
C LEU A 127 18.23 1.66 6.93
N PHE A 128 16.95 1.31 6.93
CA PHE A 128 15.90 2.11 7.52
C PHE A 128 15.97 2.12 9.05
N ALA A 129 16.34 1.00 9.66
CA ALA A 129 16.66 0.94 11.09
C ALA A 129 17.85 1.84 11.44
N THR A 130 18.91 1.79 10.62
CA THR A 130 20.11 2.62 10.81
C THR A 130 19.79 4.11 10.67
N GLU A 131 19.01 4.48 9.66
CA GLU A 131 18.53 5.85 9.46
C GLU A 131 17.67 6.29 10.65
N THR A 132 16.73 5.45 11.09
CA THR A 132 15.84 5.75 12.22
C THR A 132 16.64 5.99 13.52
N ILE A 133 17.65 5.17 13.81
CA ILE A 133 18.53 5.34 14.97
C ILE A 133 19.34 6.65 14.84
N SER A 134 19.87 6.92 13.65
CA SER A 134 20.65 8.14 13.39
C SER A 134 19.80 9.40 13.56
N LEU A 135 18.55 9.39 13.07
CA LEU A 135 17.58 10.47 13.24
C LEU A 135 17.18 10.68 14.71
N GLN A 136 17.09 9.60 15.49
CA GLN A 136 16.79 9.69 16.91
C GLN A 136 17.96 10.25 17.74
N LEU A 137 19.19 10.05 17.27
CA LEU A 137 20.41 10.61 17.88
C LEU A 137 20.71 12.04 17.41
N ALA A 138 20.31 12.39 16.18
CA ALA A 138 20.41 13.75 15.65
C ALA A 138 19.40 14.70 16.32
N LYS A 139 19.69 16.00 16.34
CA LYS A 139 18.78 17.00 16.93
C LYS A 139 17.39 16.94 16.25
N PRO A 140 16.29 17.03 17.01
CA PRO A 140 14.93 16.65 16.57
C PRO A 140 14.22 17.65 15.62
N SER A 141 14.93 18.44 14.81
CA SER A 141 14.28 19.44 13.95
C SER A 141 13.65 18.88 12.68
N ASP A 142 14.18 17.77 12.16
CA ASP A 142 13.89 17.37 10.76
C ASP A 142 12.82 16.27 10.64
N VAL A 143 12.57 15.49 11.70
CA VAL A 143 11.62 14.38 11.71
C VAL A 143 10.77 14.40 12.96
N SER A 144 9.44 14.29 12.79
CA SER A 144 8.50 14.31 13.91
C SER A 144 8.59 13.05 14.78
N ALA A 145 8.27 13.18 16.08
CA ALA A 145 8.20 12.03 16.98
C ALA A 145 7.19 10.96 16.52
N ALA A 146 6.09 11.38 15.89
CA ALA A 146 5.09 10.48 15.33
C ALA A 146 5.65 9.65 14.17
N GLU A 147 6.47 10.25 13.30
CA GLU A 147 7.14 9.52 12.23
C GLU A 147 8.13 8.51 12.80
N LEU A 148 8.98 8.88 13.78
CA LEU A 148 9.91 7.95 14.42
C LEU A 148 9.18 6.75 15.05
N GLN A 149 8.04 6.99 15.72
CA GLN A 149 7.23 5.93 16.28
C GLN A 149 6.62 5.02 15.21
N LEU A 150 6.13 5.61 14.11
CA LEU A 150 5.59 4.84 12.98
C LEU A 150 6.67 3.94 12.36
N ARG A 151 7.88 4.48 12.16
CA ARG A 151 9.04 3.74 11.65
C ARG A 151 9.42 2.57 12.56
N ALA A 152 9.56 2.82 13.87
CA ALA A 152 9.88 1.79 14.85
C ALA A 152 8.82 0.68 14.90
N THR A 153 7.54 1.06 14.89
CA THR A 153 6.41 0.11 14.90
C THR A 153 6.38 -0.74 13.64
N PHE A 154 6.62 -0.13 12.48
CA PHE A 154 6.70 -0.85 11.20
C PHE A 154 7.83 -1.88 11.20
N LEU A 155 9.03 -1.50 11.66
CA LEU A 155 10.18 -2.39 11.71
C LEU A 155 9.98 -3.55 12.71
N SER A 156 9.40 -3.29 13.88
CA SER A 156 9.21 -4.34 14.91
C SER A 156 8.23 -5.44 14.48
N ARG A 157 7.33 -5.13 13.53
CA ARG A 157 6.30 -6.05 13.04
C ARG A 157 6.57 -6.57 11.62
N LEU A 158 7.75 -6.28 11.08
CA LEU A 158 8.05 -6.56 9.68
C LEU A 158 8.04 -8.08 9.42
N ASP A 159 7.00 -8.54 8.76
CA ASP A 159 6.88 -9.92 8.26
C ASP A 159 7.05 -9.96 6.74
N ILE A 160 7.92 -10.84 6.27
CA ILE A 160 8.32 -10.89 4.86
C ILE A 160 7.16 -11.35 3.96
N ASP A 161 6.36 -12.31 4.40
CA ASP A 161 5.25 -12.85 3.60
C ASP A 161 4.13 -11.81 3.45
N GLU A 162 3.84 -11.09 4.53
CA GLU A 162 2.88 -9.97 4.52
C GLU A 162 3.40 -8.79 3.70
N MET A 163 4.70 -8.49 3.75
CA MET A 163 5.33 -7.49 2.89
C MET A 163 5.25 -7.89 1.41
N HIS A 164 5.51 -9.15 1.08
CA HIS A 164 5.37 -9.66 -0.27
C HIS A 164 3.94 -9.48 -0.80
N SER A 165 2.95 -9.68 0.07
CA SER A 165 1.54 -9.46 -0.26
C SER A 165 1.23 -7.98 -0.46
N ALA A 166 1.79 -7.09 0.37
CA ALA A 166 1.64 -5.64 0.24
C ALA A 166 2.31 -5.09 -1.04
N LEU A 167 3.46 -5.64 -1.44
CA LEU A 167 4.16 -5.19 -2.66
C LEU A 167 3.37 -5.46 -3.95
N LYS A 168 2.45 -6.43 -3.95
CA LYS A 168 1.56 -6.67 -5.10
C LYS A 168 0.68 -5.46 -5.42
N TYR A 169 0.35 -4.62 -4.43
CA TYR A 169 -0.40 -3.38 -4.62
C TYR A 169 0.43 -2.28 -5.30
N PHE A 170 1.72 -2.49 -5.50
CA PHE A 170 2.61 -1.55 -6.21
C PHE A 170 3.06 -2.08 -7.58
N ILE A 171 2.85 -3.37 -7.85
CA ILE A 171 3.15 -4.00 -9.14
C ILE A 171 1.94 -3.78 -10.07
N GLY A 172 2.18 -3.19 -11.25
CA GLY A 172 1.18 -2.78 -12.24
C GLY A 172 1.01 -1.27 -12.44
N LEU A 173 1.82 -0.43 -11.77
CA LEU A 173 1.70 1.03 -11.82
C LEU A 173 2.66 1.68 -12.80
N ASP A 174 2.30 1.70 -14.09
CA ASP A 174 2.94 2.58 -15.08
C ASP A 174 1.94 3.32 -15.98
N ASN A 175 0.70 3.55 -15.53
CA ASN A 175 -0.26 4.40 -16.25
C ASN A 175 -0.96 5.43 -15.35
N CYS A 176 -0.19 6.31 -14.71
CA CYS A 176 -0.71 7.60 -14.26
C CYS A 176 -0.29 8.67 -15.26
N ASN A 177 -0.87 8.63 -16.46
CA ASN A 177 -0.93 9.79 -17.38
C ASN A 177 -2.11 9.69 -18.38
N ALA A 178 -3.24 9.08 -17.98
CA ALA A 178 -4.39 8.91 -18.89
C ALA A 178 -5.77 9.12 -18.26
N PHE A 179 -5.87 9.90 -17.17
CA PHE A 179 -7.17 10.43 -16.73
C PHE A 179 -7.10 11.95 -16.65
N GLY A 180 -7.22 12.59 -17.82
CA GLY A 180 -7.56 14.01 -17.93
C GLY A 180 -6.61 14.86 -18.77
N VAL A 181 -6.64 14.70 -20.09
CA VAL A 181 -6.52 15.85 -21.03
C VAL A 181 -7.51 15.61 -22.18
N ASN A 182 -8.78 15.94 -21.95
CA ASN A 182 -9.60 16.47 -23.04
C ASN A 182 -9.56 17.99 -22.89
N THR A 183 -8.53 18.58 -23.49
CA THR A 183 -8.55 20.01 -23.86
C THR A 183 -9.03 20.11 -25.30
N ASN A 184 -10.11 20.87 -25.45
CA ASN A 184 -10.78 21.37 -26.66
C ASN A 184 -11.80 20.43 -27.31
#